data_AF-A0A0U3E1I1-F1
#
_entry.id   AF-A0A0U3E1I1-F1
#
_cell.length_a   1.000
_cell.length_b   1.000
_cell.length_c   1.000
_cell.angle_alpha   90.00
_cell.angle_beta   90.00
_cell.angle_gamma   90.00
#
_symmetry.space_group_name_H-M   'P 1'
#
loop_
_entity.id
_entity.type
_entity.pdbx_description
1 polymer ?
#
loop_
_entity_poly.entity_id
_entity_poly.type
_entity_poly.pdbx_seq_one_letter_code
_entity_poly.pdbx_strand_id
1 'polypeptide(L)'
;MNFPCTSCGACCRHLPPHSALNAGDGRCVHLDAVTQRCGVYAQRPLICRVDDLYQQRLSSKLTPRVYYLVQAEGCVALDARNQQMPDAVREQLAAEQGGVRPDLLTEEELHQGLQVVLTEAAPLVARM
;
A
#
# COMPACT_ATOMS: atom_id res chain seq x y z
N MET A 1 11.30 -0.39 8.93
CA MET A 1 9.83 -0.25 8.89
C MET A 1 9.12 -1.53 8.54
N ASN A 2 8.00 -1.77 9.21
CA ASN A 2 6.99 -2.77 8.85
C ASN A 2 5.64 -2.06 8.72
N PHE A 3 5.13 -1.93 7.50
CA PHE A 3 3.90 -1.19 7.24
C PHE A 3 2.71 -1.77 8.03
N PRO A 4 1.87 -0.95 8.70
CA PRO A 4 0.87 -1.43 9.67
C PRO A 4 -0.42 -1.89 8.96
N CYS A 5 -0.29 -2.80 7.99
CA CYS A 5 -1.42 -3.35 7.26
C CYS A 5 -2.38 -4.10 8.21
N THR A 6 -3.65 -3.71 8.22
CA THR A 6 -4.71 -4.34 9.04
C THR A 6 -5.15 -5.71 8.52
N SER A 7 -4.59 -6.17 7.40
CA SER A 7 -5.01 -7.40 6.71
C SER A 7 -6.51 -7.45 6.39
N CYS A 8 -7.15 -6.29 6.25
CA CYS A 8 -8.60 -6.15 6.05
C CYS A 8 -9.10 -6.61 4.68
N GLY A 9 -8.19 -6.92 3.74
CA GLY A 9 -8.50 -7.37 2.38
C GLY A 9 -9.05 -6.31 1.44
N ALA A 10 -9.07 -5.02 1.82
CA ALA A 10 -9.65 -3.96 1.00
C ALA A 10 -8.97 -3.80 -0.36
N CYS A 11 -7.63 -3.87 -0.42
CA CYS A 11 -6.88 -3.88 -1.68
C CYS A 11 -7.19 -5.09 -2.57
N CYS A 12 -7.59 -6.22 -1.98
CA CYS A 12 -8.01 -7.40 -2.72
C CYS A 12 -9.47 -7.31 -3.20
N ARG A 13 -10.28 -6.38 -2.70
CA ARG A 13 -11.68 -6.17 -3.13
C ARG A 13 -11.81 -5.11 -4.23
N HIS A 14 -10.76 -4.32 -4.46
CA HIS A 14 -10.77 -3.16 -5.34
C HIS A 14 -9.55 -3.17 -6.26
N LEU A 15 -9.50 -4.17 -7.15
CA LEU A 15 -8.46 -4.25 -8.17
C LEU A 15 -8.89 -3.56 -9.46
N PRO A 16 -7.95 -2.93 -10.18
CA PRO A 16 -8.24 -2.39 -11.49
C PRO A 16 -8.53 -3.53 -12.50
N PRO A 17 -9.31 -3.27 -13.56
CA PRO A 17 -9.68 -4.28 -14.57
C PRO A 17 -8.49 -4.99 -15.22
N HIS A 18 -7.36 -4.29 -15.39
CA HIS A 18 -6.17 -4.80 -16.07
C HIS A 18 -5.18 -5.53 -15.15
N SER A 19 -5.51 -5.72 -13.87
CA SER A 19 -4.64 -6.46 -12.96
C SER A 19 -4.67 -7.95 -13.27
N ALA A 20 -3.50 -8.59 -13.34
CA ALA A 20 -3.40 -10.04 -13.45
C ALA A 20 -3.96 -10.78 -12.21
N LEU A 21 -4.12 -10.07 -11.09
CA LEU A 21 -4.76 -10.60 -9.88
C LEU A 21 -6.29 -10.53 -9.93
N ASN A 22 -6.88 -9.79 -10.86
CA ASN A 22 -8.32 -9.58 -10.92
C ASN A 22 -9.04 -10.80 -11.50
N ALA A 23 -10.01 -11.34 -10.77
CA ALA A 23 -10.84 -12.48 -11.19
C ALA A 23 -11.86 -12.13 -12.29
N GLY A 24 -11.96 -10.85 -12.66
CA GLY A 24 -12.89 -10.33 -13.68
C GLY A 24 -14.03 -9.48 -13.10
N ASP A 25 -14.21 -9.48 -11.78
CA ASP A 25 -15.24 -8.73 -11.06
C ASP A 25 -14.68 -7.59 -10.19
N GLY A 26 -13.39 -7.29 -10.33
CA GLY A 26 -12.68 -6.31 -9.49
C GLY A 26 -12.11 -6.90 -8.20
N ARG A 27 -12.31 -8.19 -7.93
CA ARG A 27 -11.77 -8.87 -6.74
C ARG A 27 -10.55 -9.71 -7.11
N CYS A 28 -9.65 -9.85 -6.14
CA CYS A 28 -8.45 -10.66 -6.27
C CYS A 28 -8.80 -12.14 -6.32
N VAL A 29 -8.15 -12.89 -7.22
CA VAL A 29 -8.26 -14.36 -7.30
C VAL A 29 -7.85 -15.08 -6.01
N HIS A 30 -7.07 -14.41 -5.15
CA HIS A 30 -6.65 -14.92 -3.84
C HIS A 30 -7.48 -14.40 -2.67
N LEU A 31 -8.57 -13.66 -2.91
CA LEU A 31 -9.45 -13.20 -1.83
C LEU A 31 -10.29 -14.36 -1.31
N ASP A 32 -10.13 -14.70 -0.04
CA ASP A 32 -10.95 -15.70 0.62
C ASP A 32 -12.39 -15.17 0.79
N ALA A 33 -13.37 -15.91 0.26
CA ALA A 33 -14.75 -15.45 0.20
C ALA A 33 -15.43 -15.37 1.57
N VAL A 34 -14.99 -16.17 2.54
CA VAL A 34 -15.61 -16.26 3.87
C VAL A 34 -15.05 -15.20 4.80
N THR A 35 -13.72 -15.16 4.93
CA THR A 35 -13.00 -14.26 5.83
C THR A 35 -12.80 -12.86 5.25
N GLN A 36 -12.94 -12.71 3.93
CA GLN A 36 -12.66 -11.46 3.21
C GLN A 36 -11.21 -10.98 3.36
N ARG A 37 -10.28 -11.91 3.62
CA ARG A 37 -8.83 -11.68 3.75
C ARG A 37 -8.08 -12.30 2.57
N CYS A 38 -6.82 -11.90 2.39
CA CYS A 38 -5.96 -12.53 1.37
C CYS A 38 -5.59 -13.95 1.81
N GLY A 39 -5.95 -14.96 1.01
CA GLY A 39 -5.64 -16.37 1.27
C GLY A 39 -4.15 -16.71 1.13
N VAL A 40 -3.35 -15.84 0.50
CA VAL A 40 -1.90 -16.01 0.31
C VAL A 40 -1.10 -14.91 1.01
N TYR A 41 -1.58 -14.37 2.13
CA TYR A 41 -0.99 -13.18 2.76
C TYR A 41 0.53 -13.27 3.01
N ALA A 42 1.03 -14.45 3.41
CA ALA A 42 2.46 -14.68 3.62
C ALA A 42 3.29 -14.77 2.32
N GLN A 43 2.65 -15.10 1.20
CA GLN A 43 3.27 -15.35 -0.11
C GLN A 43 2.84 -14.30 -1.14
N ARG A 44 2.41 -13.13 -0.67
CA ARG A 44 1.91 -12.04 -1.51
C ARG A 44 2.92 -11.68 -2.62
N PRO A 45 2.45 -11.40 -3.84
CA PRO A 45 3.32 -10.91 -4.91
C PRO A 45 3.94 -9.57 -4.50
N LEU A 46 5.06 -9.17 -5.15
CA LEU A 46 5.81 -7.97 -4.79
C LEU A 46 4.94 -6.71 -4.73
N ILE A 47 4.00 -6.55 -5.67
CA ILE A 47 3.05 -5.42 -5.70
C ILE A 47 2.21 -5.27 -4.41
N CYS A 48 1.98 -6.37 -3.69
CA CYS A 48 1.20 -6.39 -2.45
C CYS A 48 2.06 -6.32 -1.17
N ARG A 49 3.39 -6.30 -1.30
CA ARG A 49 4.35 -6.26 -0.18
C ARG A 49 4.96 -4.87 -0.08
N VAL A 50 4.32 -4.01 0.72
CA VAL A 50 4.63 -2.57 0.81
C VAL A 50 6.11 -2.31 1.10
N ASP A 51 6.66 -2.94 2.13
CA ASP A 51 8.06 -2.73 2.51
C ASP A 51 9.04 -3.24 1.44
N ASP A 52 8.81 -4.43 0.90
CA ASP A 52 9.67 -5.02 -0.15
C ASP A 52 9.63 -4.19 -1.44
N LEU A 53 8.44 -3.73 -1.84
CA LEU A 53 8.27 -2.88 -3.01
C LEU A 53 9.02 -1.56 -2.85
N TYR A 54 8.95 -0.94 -1.66
CA TYR A 54 9.73 0.24 -1.34
C TYR A 54 11.21 0.00 -1.56
N GLN A 55 11.78 -1.03 -0.90
CA GLN A 55 13.20 -1.31 -0.93
C GLN A 55 13.69 -1.59 -2.36
N GLN A 56 12.94 -2.38 -3.12
CA GLN A 56 13.37 -2.85 -4.44
C GLN A 56 13.18 -1.83 -5.57
N ARG A 57 12.18 -0.95 -5.47
CA ARG A 57 11.81 -0.08 -6.60
C ARG A 57 11.77 1.40 -6.25
N LEU A 58 11.37 1.77 -5.03
CA LEU A 58 11.04 3.17 -4.72
C LEU A 58 12.01 3.87 -3.78
N SER A 59 12.90 3.15 -3.11
CA SER A 59 13.88 3.71 -2.16
C SER A 59 14.81 4.75 -2.79
N SER A 60 15.06 4.65 -4.11
CA SER A 60 15.84 5.64 -4.87
C SER A 60 15.02 6.84 -5.38
N LYS A 61 13.69 6.81 -5.24
CA LYS A 61 12.76 7.79 -5.82
C LYS A 61 11.94 8.55 -4.77
N LEU A 62 11.61 7.90 -3.67
CA LEU A 62 10.77 8.42 -2.60
C LEU A 62 11.43 8.23 -1.24
N THR A 63 11.21 9.20 -0.36
CA THR A 63 11.55 9.03 1.06
C THR A 63 10.59 8.01 1.70
N PRO A 64 11.00 7.37 2.82
CA PRO A 64 10.09 6.50 3.56
C PRO A 64 8.81 7.23 3.97
N ARG A 65 8.93 8.49 4.44
CA ARG A 65 7.78 9.33 4.81
C ARG A 65 6.75 9.41 3.68
N VAL A 66 7.18 9.83 2.49
CA VAL A 66 6.25 10.02 1.36
C VAL A 66 5.65 8.69 0.93
N TYR A 67 6.47 7.67 0.74
CA TYR A 67 5.98 6.38 0.29
C TYR A 67 4.95 5.76 1.25
N TYR A 68 5.29 5.63 2.53
CA TYR A 68 4.40 4.95 3.46
C TYR A 68 3.13 5.76 3.76
N LEU A 69 3.19 7.09 3.74
CA LEU A 69 1.99 7.91 3.86
C LEU A 69 1.09 7.79 2.63
N VAL A 70 1.64 7.79 1.41
CA VAL A 70 0.84 7.52 0.19
C VAL A 70 0.12 6.16 0.28
N GLN A 71 0.81 5.13 0.77
CA GLN A 71 0.21 3.80 0.96
C GLN A 71 -0.88 3.80 2.05
N ALA A 72 -0.71 4.57 3.11
CA ALA A 72 -1.71 4.75 4.16
C ALA A 72 -2.97 5.46 3.64
N GLU A 73 -2.80 6.57 2.90
CA GLU A 73 -3.92 7.29 2.27
C GLU A 73 -4.68 6.38 1.30
N GLY A 74 -3.97 5.57 0.51
CA GLY A 74 -4.60 4.54 -0.32
C GLY A 74 -5.44 3.55 0.50
N CYS A 75 -4.96 3.12 1.67
CA CYS A 75 -5.74 2.24 2.55
C CYS A 75 -6.99 2.91 3.13
N VAL A 76 -6.91 4.21 3.47
CA VAL A 76 -8.05 5.02 3.93
C VAL A 76 -9.11 5.14 2.83
N ALA A 77 -8.67 5.46 1.61
CA ALA A 77 -9.55 5.61 0.45
C ALA A 77 -10.31 4.31 0.10
N LEU A 78 -9.71 3.16 0.37
CA LEU A 78 -10.30 1.85 0.09
C LEU A 78 -11.27 1.35 1.17
N ASP A 79 -11.09 1.75 2.44
CA ASP A 79 -11.90 1.25 3.55
C ASP A 79 -11.81 2.15 4.79
N ALA A 80 -12.95 2.63 5.28
CA ALA A 80 -13.03 3.55 6.43
C ALA A 80 -12.44 2.97 7.73
N ARG A 81 -12.33 1.64 7.86
CA ARG A 81 -11.67 1.03 9.04
C ARG A 81 -10.19 1.38 9.14
N ASN A 82 -9.57 1.85 8.05
CA ASN A 82 -8.16 2.24 8.02
C ASN A 82 -7.95 3.75 8.29
N GLN A 83 -8.97 4.50 8.71
CA GLN A 83 -8.87 5.96 8.95
C GLN A 83 -7.67 6.39 9.81
N GLN A 84 -7.23 5.54 10.75
CA GLN A 84 -6.11 5.84 11.65
C GLN A 84 -4.72 5.48 11.07
N MET A 85 -4.67 4.90 9.86
CA MET A 85 -3.43 4.38 9.29
C MET A 85 -2.36 5.45 9.03
N PRO A 86 -2.68 6.67 8.53
CA PRO A 86 -1.67 7.72 8.37
C PRO A 86 -0.98 8.06 9.70
N ASP A 87 -1.75 8.16 10.78
CA ASP A 87 -1.21 8.45 12.10
C ASP A 87 -0.34 7.31 12.65
N ALA A 88 -0.75 6.05 12.46
CA ALA A 88 0.03 4.88 12.84
C ALA A 88 1.37 4.81 12.07
N VAL A 89 1.36 5.12 10.77
CA VAL A 89 2.58 5.19 9.95
C VAL A 89 3.50 6.29 10.46
N ARG A 90 2.98 7.47 10.80
CA ARG A 90 3.78 8.57 11.35
C ARG A 90 4.41 8.19 12.68
N GLU A 91 3.68 7.50 13.55
CA GLU A 91 4.21 7.03 14.84
C GLU A 91 5.35 6.02 14.66
N GLN A 92 5.19 5.06 13.75
CA GLN A 92 6.26 4.11 13.43
C GLN A 92 7.49 4.78 12.81
N LEU A 93 7.30 5.73 11.88
CA LEU A 93 8.40 6.50 11.31
C LEU A 93 9.14 7.31 12.38
N ALA A 94 8.41 7.90 13.33
CA ALA A 94 8.99 8.62 14.46
C ALA A 94 9.88 7.69 15.31
N ALA A 95 9.37 6.49 15.63
CA ALA A 95 10.09 5.51 16.42
C ALA A 95 11.42 5.08 15.76
N GLU A 96 11.46 5.04 14.42
CA GLU A 96 12.67 4.70 13.67
C GLU A 96 13.64 5.88 13.47
N GLN A 97 13.17 7.12 13.60
CA GLN A 97 13.92 8.35 13.25
C GLN A 97 14.18 9.25 14.46
N GLY A 98 14.45 8.66 15.63
CA GLY A 98 14.85 9.42 16.82
C GLY A 98 13.70 10.17 17.52
N GLY A 99 12.46 9.74 17.31
CA GLY A 99 11.28 10.20 18.03
C GLY A 99 10.55 11.40 17.42
N VAL A 100 11.04 11.95 16.30
CA VAL A 100 10.37 13.09 15.64
C VAL A 100 9.25 12.58 14.74
N ARG A 101 8.01 12.96 15.07
CA ARG A 101 6.84 12.61 14.27
C ARG A 101 6.79 13.44 12.99
N PRO A 102 6.86 12.83 11.79
CA PRO A 102 6.78 13.57 10.55
C PRO A 102 5.41 14.22 10.37
N ASP A 103 5.31 15.27 9.57
CA ASP A 103 4.02 15.86 9.18
C ASP A 103 3.26 14.99 8.18
N LEU A 104 1.95 15.20 8.08
CA LEU A 104 1.12 14.63 7.01
C LEU A 104 1.57 15.19 5.65
N LEU A 105 1.18 14.50 4.58
CA LEU A 105 1.48 14.94 3.22
C LEU A 105 0.69 16.19 2.87
N THR A 106 1.31 17.10 2.14
CA THR A 106 0.55 18.10 1.38
C THR A 106 -0.17 17.42 0.20
N GLU A 107 -1.17 18.07 -0.38
CA GLU A 107 -1.85 17.57 -1.58
C GLU A 107 -0.86 17.35 -2.75
N GLU A 108 0.13 18.24 -2.88
CA GLU A 108 1.17 18.12 -3.89
C GLU A 108 2.06 16.90 -3.66
N GLU A 109 2.53 16.69 -2.42
CA GLU A 109 3.35 15.52 -2.06
C GLU A 109 2.58 14.22 -2.29
N LEU A 110 1.29 14.18 -1.93
CA LEU A 110 0.43 13.02 -2.16
C LEU A 110 0.29 12.72 -3.65
N HIS A 111 -0.01 13.75 -4.47
CA HIS A 111 -0.19 13.57 -5.91
C HIS A 111 1.11 13.09 -6.59
N GLN A 112 2.23 13.75 -6.31
CA GLN A 112 3.54 13.39 -6.88
C GLN A 112 3.97 11.99 -6.41
N GLY A 113 3.83 11.70 -5.12
CA GLY A 113 4.14 10.40 -4.55
C GLY A 113 3.32 9.29 -5.19
N LEU A 114 2.00 9.49 -5.33
CA LEU A 114 1.10 8.54 -5.98
C LEU A 114 1.51 8.30 -7.45
N GLN A 115 1.84 9.34 -8.21
CA GLN A 115 2.25 9.19 -9.60
C GLN A 115 3.52 8.33 -9.74
N VAL A 116 4.51 8.54 -8.87
CA VAL A 116 5.74 7.74 -8.84
C VAL A 116 5.42 6.29 -8.48
N VAL A 117 4.62 6.05 -7.43
CA VAL A 117 4.22 4.70 -7.03
C VAL A 117 3.53 3.97 -8.19
N LEU A 118 2.55 4.59 -8.82
CA LEU A 118 1.81 4.00 -9.93
C LEU A 118 2.72 3.64 -11.11
N THR A 119 3.65 4.53 -11.44
CA THR A 119 4.57 4.34 -12.58
C THR A 119 5.53 3.17 -12.34
N GLU A 120 6.17 3.13 -11.18
CA GLU A 120 7.19 2.13 -10.84
C GLU A 120 6.57 0.76 -10.52
N ALA A 121 5.31 0.74 -10.08
CA ALA A 121 4.54 -0.45 -9.78
C ALA A 121 3.77 -1.01 -10.99
N ALA A 122 3.48 -0.21 -12.03
CA ALA A 122 2.71 -0.62 -13.21
C ALA A 122 3.19 -1.94 -13.85
N PRO A 123 4.50 -2.21 -14.01
CA PRO A 123 4.97 -3.48 -14.58
C PRO A 123 4.57 -4.72 -13.77
N LEU A 124 4.29 -4.56 -12.47
CA LEU A 124 3.89 -5.63 -11.56
C LEU A 124 2.38 -5.86 -11.54
N VAL A 125 1.58 -4.90 -12.02
CA VAL A 125 0.11 -5.00 -12.05
C VAL A 125 -0.34 -5.91 -13.20
N ALA A 126 0.34 -5.83 -14.34
CA ALA A 126 -0.04 -6.51 -15.58
C ALA A 126 0.73 -7.83 -15.83
N ARG A 127 1.63 -8.24 -14.93
CA ARG A 127 2.47 -9.44 -15.08
C ARG A 127 2.34 -10.34 -13.87
N MET A 128 1.79 -11.54 -14.07
CA MET A 128 1.92 -12.67 -13.15
C MET A 128 2.17 -13.94 -13.95
#